data_AF-A0A7S4NC28-F1
#
_entry.id   AF-A0A7S4NC28-F1
#
_cell.length_a   1.000
_cell.length_b   1.000
_cell.length_c   1.000
_cell.angle_alpha   90.00
_cell.angle_beta   90.00
_cell.angle_gamma   90.00
#
_symmetry.space_group_name_H-M   'P 1'
#
loop_
_entity.id
_entity.type
_entity.pdbx_description
1 polymer ?
#
loop_
_entity_poly.entity_id
_entity_poly.type
_entity_poly.pdbx_seq_one_letter_code
_entity_poly.pdbx_strand_id
1 'polypeptide(L)'
;FFFCNAQPSTNQMDKAKWEALVAKSHESQAIWFLNAFWNGGVKEKAEDLWEYCAKFVKLGGSKEGCDLDEFVSHQFLEGTGETMTVLELRAKLTEIDLDKNKRMCISEYLLFKFSKSPKDLVDAPQGDPKELEAAQALVDEANRALDEVMDQLEKQKEVAAQLAEAEKEAKKAVEASKEAAAAAEAAVAEQQKA
;
A
#
# COMPACT_ATOMS: atom_id res chain seq x y z
N PHE A 1 59.35 -15.88 3.51
CA PHE A 1 58.22 -16.35 2.70
C PHE A 1 56.93 -15.81 3.30
N PHE A 2 56.49 -14.63 2.84
CA PHE A 2 55.19 -14.06 3.21
C PHE A 2 54.15 -14.71 2.30
N PHE A 3 53.37 -15.66 2.82
CA PHE A 3 52.18 -16.16 2.12
C PHE A 3 51.12 -15.06 2.21
N CYS A 4 51.02 -14.28 1.13
CA CYS A 4 49.88 -13.42 0.87
C CYS A 4 48.69 -14.35 0.60
N ASN A 5 47.94 -14.71 1.65
CA ASN A 5 46.62 -15.31 1.50
C ASN A 5 45.70 -14.23 0.94
N ALA A 6 45.73 -14.07 -0.38
CA ALA A 6 44.67 -13.41 -1.13
C ALA A 6 43.38 -14.16 -0.80
N GLN A 7 42.52 -13.56 0.02
CA GLN A 7 41.16 -14.06 0.14
C GLN A 7 40.53 -14.03 -1.25
N PRO A 8 39.90 -15.11 -1.72
CA PRO A 8 39.17 -15.07 -2.97
C PRO A 8 38.08 -14.01 -2.81
N SER A 9 38.13 -12.96 -3.62
CA SER A 9 37.07 -11.98 -3.73
C SER A 9 35.85 -12.70 -4.30
N THR A 10 35.04 -13.30 -3.43
CA THR A 10 33.76 -13.91 -3.81
C THR A 10 32.78 -12.79 -4.10
N ASN A 11 32.89 -12.27 -5.31
CA ASN A 11 31.96 -11.31 -5.93
C ASN A 11 30.68 -12.03 -6.39
N GLN A 12 30.24 -13.04 -5.63
CA GLN A 12 29.05 -13.84 -5.91
C GLN A 12 28.03 -13.54 -4.83
N MET A 13 26.82 -13.21 -5.28
CA MET A 13 25.63 -13.07 -4.43
C MET A 13 25.30 -14.44 -3.82
N ASP A 14 25.02 -14.47 -2.52
CA ASP A 14 24.53 -15.68 -1.86
C ASP A 14 23.12 -15.99 -2.38
N LYS A 15 23.04 -17.01 -3.24
CA LYS A 15 21.80 -17.37 -3.93
C LYS A 15 20.69 -17.79 -2.96
N ALA A 16 21.03 -18.49 -1.88
CA ALA A 16 20.03 -18.97 -0.92
C ALA A 16 19.41 -17.80 -0.15
N LYS A 17 20.23 -16.82 0.23
CA LYS A 17 19.72 -15.60 0.88
C LYS A 17 18.90 -14.74 -0.09
N TRP A 18 19.30 -14.67 -1.36
CA TRP A 18 18.53 -13.99 -2.40
C TRP A 18 17.14 -14.61 -2.60
N GLU A 19 17.08 -15.94 -2.80
CA GLU A 19 15.82 -16.68 -2.92
C GLU A 19 14.91 -16.48 -1.69
N ALA A 20 15.48 -16.45 -0.49
CA ALA A 20 14.74 -16.18 0.74
C ALA A 20 14.25 -14.73 0.87
N LEU A 21 14.91 -13.76 0.22
CA LEU A 21 14.54 -12.35 0.21
C LEU A 21 13.40 -12.11 -0.77
N VAL A 22 13.51 -12.60 -2.01
CA VAL A 22 12.49 -12.42 -3.05
C VAL A 22 11.20 -13.18 -2.76
N ALA A 23 11.25 -14.22 -1.91
CA ALA A 23 10.07 -14.94 -1.45
C ALA A 23 9.26 -14.19 -0.37
N LYS A 24 9.77 -13.07 0.18
CA LYS A 24 9.03 -12.26 1.16
C LYS A 24 7.96 -11.40 0.48
N SER A 25 7.04 -10.83 1.27
CA SER A 25 6.07 -9.86 0.76
C SER A 25 6.76 -8.63 0.15
N HIS A 26 6.07 -7.95 -0.77
CA HIS A 26 6.57 -6.70 -1.36
C HIS A 26 6.99 -5.67 -0.30
N GLU A 27 6.23 -5.54 0.78
CA GLU A 27 6.55 -4.64 1.91
C GLU A 27 7.83 -5.06 2.63
N SER A 28 7.98 -6.34 2.92
CA SER A 28 9.18 -6.87 3.59
C SER A 28 10.44 -6.68 2.73
N GLN A 29 10.31 -6.88 1.42
CA GLN A 29 11.38 -6.64 0.45
C GLN A 29 11.78 -5.16 0.37
N ALA A 30 10.79 -4.26 0.36
CA ALA A 30 11.00 -2.81 0.38
C ALA A 30 11.72 -2.36 1.67
N ILE A 31 11.28 -2.86 2.84
CA ILE A 31 11.94 -2.60 4.13
C ILE A 31 13.38 -3.11 4.11
N TRP A 32 13.61 -4.32 3.59
CA TRP A 32 14.96 -4.89 3.50
C TRP A 32 15.90 -4.01 2.68
N PHE A 33 15.41 -3.49 1.56
CA PHE A 33 16.14 -2.55 0.71
C PHE A 33 16.41 -1.20 1.40
N LEU A 34 15.41 -0.65 2.08
CA LEU A 34 15.56 0.58 2.84
C LEU A 34 16.60 0.43 3.94
N ASN A 35 16.56 -0.65 4.72
CA ASN A 35 17.54 -0.92 5.77
C ASN A 35 18.97 -1.03 5.21
N ALA A 36 19.12 -1.67 4.05
CA ALA A 36 20.41 -1.85 3.41
C ALA A 36 21.03 -0.55 2.90
N PHE A 37 20.22 0.34 2.32
CA PHE A 37 20.72 1.53 1.63
C PHE A 37 20.25 2.86 2.23
N TRP A 38 19.75 2.85 3.47
CA TRP A 38 19.26 4.05 4.17
C TRP A 38 20.30 5.18 4.16
N ASN A 39 21.52 4.86 4.59
CA ASN A 39 22.65 5.80 4.59
C ASN A 39 23.35 5.93 3.23
N GLY A 40 22.93 5.14 2.23
CA GLY A 40 23.48 5.07 0.88
C GLY A 40 22.78 5.96 -0.15
N GLY A 41 22.06 6.99 0.31
CA GLY A 41 21.35 7.96 -0.53
C GLY A 41 19.89 7.61 -0.87
N VAL A 42 19.36 6.48 -0.38
CA VAL A 42 17.96 6.08 -0.63
C VAL A 42 16.97 6.79 0.30
N LYS A 43 17.44 7.36 1.43
CA LYS A 43 16.59 8.07 2.41
C LYS A 43 15.71 9.16 1.80
N GLU A 44 16.24 9.97 0.88
CA GLU A 44 15.49 11.06 0.23
C GLU A 44 14.43 10.54 -0.75
N LYS A 45 14.52 9.25 -1.09
CA LYS A 45 13.69 8.54 -2.06
C LYS A 45 12.82 7.45 -1.40
N ALA A 46 12.71 7.50 -0.07
CA ALA A 46 11.90 6.56 0.69
C ALA A 46 10.41 6.65 0.33
N GLU A 47 9.88 7.86 0.12
CA GLU A 47 8.49 8.06 -0.30
C GLU A 47 8.24 7.46 -1.70
N ASP A 48 9.11 7.77 -2.67
CA ASP A 48 9.04 7.20 -4.03
C ASP A 48 9.05 5.64 -3.97
N LEU A 49 9.87 5.07 -3.09
CA LEU A 49 9.94 3.62 -2.87
C LEU A 49 8.65 3.04 -2.29
N TRP A 50 8.05 3.70 -1.30
CA TRP A 50 6.75 3.29 -0.75
C TRP A 50 5.63 3.42 -1.77
N GLU A 51 5.63 4.43 -2.63
CA GLU A 51 4.70 4.54 -3.75
C GLU A 51 4.85 3.37 -4.73
N TYR A 52 6.09 2.95 -5.03
CA TYR A 52 6.33 1.75 -5.84
C TYR A 52 5.79 0.51 -5.15
N CYS A 53 6.03 0.33 -3.86
CA CYS A 53 5.49 -0.80 -3.08
C CYS A 53 3.96 -0.83 -3.11
N ALA A 54 3.29 0.30 -2.90
CA ALA A 54 1.84 0.40 -2.99
C ALA A 54 1.32 0.05 -4.39
N LYS A 55 2.00 0.46 -5.45
CA LYS A 55 1.67 0.09 -6.84
C LYS A 55 1.85 -1.42 -7.09
N PHE A 56 2.93 -2.02 -6.59
CA PHE A 56 3.15 -3.48 -6.66
C PHE A 56 2.01 -4.24 -5.98
N VAL A 57 1.67 -3.89 -4.75
CA VAL A 57 0.55 -4.50 -4.01
C VAL A 57 -0.78 -4.34 -4.75
N LYS A 58 -1.05 -3.14 -5.28
CA LYS A 58 -2.28 -2.87 -6.04
C LYS A 58 -2.38 -3.72 -7.30
N LEU A 59 -1.28 -3.88 -8.03
CA LEU A 59 -1.22 -4.60 -9.29
C LEU A 59 -1.17 -6.13 -9.10
N GLY A 60 -0.46 -6.61 -8.07
CA GLY A 60 -0.40 -8.03 -7.71
C GLY A 60 -1.70 -8.55 -7.08
N GLY A 61 -2.61 -7.67 -6.66
CA GLY A 61 -3.92 -8.02 -6.13
C GLY A 61 -3.91 -8.61 -4.72
N SER A 62 -2.73 -8.76 -4.10
CA SER A 62 -2.56 -9.22 -2.72
C SER A 62 -1.41 -8.48 -2.03
N LYS A 63 -1.61 -8.16 -0.74
CA LYS A 63 -0.56 -7.61 0.14
C LYS A 63 0.54 -8.64 0.44
N GLU A 64 0.22 -9.93 0.35
CA GLU A 64 1.15 -11.04 0.58
C GLU A 64 1.90 -11.45 -0.69
N GLY A 65 1.69 -10.75 -1.81
CA GLY A 65 2.41 -10.99 -3.05
C GLY A 65 3.93 -10.80 -2.89
N CYS A 66 4.69 -11.63 -3.60
CA CYS A 66 6.15 -11.57 -3.61
C CYS A 66 6.73 -11.03 -4.94
N ASP A 67 6.03 -11.26 -6.05
CA ASP A 67 6.46 -10.92 -7.41
C ASP A 67 5.28 -10.63 -8.36
N LEU A 68 5.55 -9.90 -9.43
CA LEU A 68 4.61 -9.61 -10.51
C LEU A 68 4.93 -10.49 -11.71
N ASP A 69 3.90 -10.94 -12.46
CA ASP A 69 4.12 -11.59 -13.74
C ASP A 69 4.57 -10.59 -14.82
N GLU A 70 4.99 -11.07 -15.99
CA GLU A 70 5.47 -10.22 -17.10
C GLU A 70 4.44 -9.14 -17.51
N PHE A 71 3.15 -9.50 -17.59
CA PHE A 71 2.10 -8.59 -18.05
C PHE A 71 1.83 -7.47 -17.04
N VAL A 72 1.77 -7.81 -15.75
CA VAL A 72 1.55 -6.87 -14.67
C VAL A 72 2.80 -6.01 -14.43
N SER A 73 3.99 -6.59 -14.62
CA SER A 73 5.27 -5.86 -14.61
C SER A 73 5.32 -4.81 -15.72
N HIS A 74 4.81 -5.13 -16.91
CA HIS A 74 4.66 -4.16 -17.99
C HIS A 74 3.75 -2.99 -17.59
N GLN A 75 2.57 -3.28 -17.02
CA GLN A 75 1.65 -2.23 -16.54
C GLN A 75 2.30 -1.34 -15.47
N PHE A 76 3.09 -1.92 -14.57
CA PHE A 76 3.82 -1.18 -13.55
C PHE A 76 4.84 -0.20 -14.15
N LEU A 77 5.64 -0.65 -15.13
CA LEU A 77 6.67 0.17 -15.77
C LEU A 77 6.07 1.30 -16.61
N GLU A 78 4.96 1.05 -17.30
CA GLU A 78 4.19 2.10 -17.98
C GLU A 78 3.64 3.14 -16.98
N GLY A 79 3.07 2.68 -15.86
CA GLY A 79 2.49 3.52 -14.81
C GLY A 79 3.50 4.27 -13.93
N THR A 80 4.80 4.00 -14.09
CA THR A 80 5.89 4.73 -13.39
C THR A 80 6.58 5.77 -14.28
N GLY A 81 6.08 5.97 -15.50
CA GLY A 81 6.39 7.16 -16.30
C GLY A 81 7.48 6.96 -17.36
N GLU A 82 7.90 5.72 -17.63
CA GLU A 82 8.77 5.44 -18.76
C GLU A 82 7.94 4.83 -19.90
N THR A 83 7.31 5.68 -20.71
CA THR A 83 6.68 5.23 -21.97
C THR A 83 7.78 4.73 -22.89
N MET A 84 7.92 3.42 -22.98
CA MET A 84 8.94 2.76 -23.79
C MET A 84 8.28 1.79 -24.77
N THR A 85 8.97 1.51 -25.86
CA THR A 85 8.48 0.52 -26.82
C THR A 85 8.55 -0.88 -26.21
N VAL A 86 7.72 -1.82 -26.72
CA VAL A 86 7.69 -3.21 -26.24
C VAL A 86 9.07 -3.88 -26.27
N LEU A 87 9.93 -3.50 -27.22
CA LEU A 87 11.30 -4.03 -27.34
C LEU A 87 12.22 -3.51 -26.22
N GLU A 88 12.18 -2.21 -25.95
CA GLU A 88 12.96 -1.60 -24.85
C GLU A 88 12.49 -2.10 -23.50
N LEU A 89 11.19 -2.31 -23.35
CA LEU A 89 10.57 -2.83 -22.14
C LEU A 89 11.00 -4.28 -21.87
N ARG A 90 11.04 -5.14 -22.89
CA ARG A 90 11.57 -6.50 -22.77
C ARG A 90 13.06 -6.52 -22.47
N ALA A 91 13.83 -5.61 -23.06
CA ALA A 91 15.25 -5.48 -22.74
C ALA A 91 15.44 -5.11 -21.26
N LYS A 92 14.66 -4.15 -20.75
CA LYS A 92 14.69 -3.78 -19.33
C LYS A 92 14.22 -4.89 -18.41
N LEU A 93 13.13 -5.60 -18.74
CA LEU A 93 12.70 -6.75 -17.94
C LEU A 93 13.78 -7.84 -17.89
N THR A 94 14.49 -8.07 -19.00
CA THR A 94 15.61 -9.02 -19.04
C THR A 94 16.80 -8.55 -18.19
N GLU A 95 16.99 -7.23 -18.03
CA GLU A 95 18.04 -6.65 -17.19
C GLU A 95 17.68 -6.68 -15.70
N ILE A 96 16.39 -6.48 -15.38
CA ILE A 96 15.84 -6.50 -14.02
C ILE A 96 15.74 -7.94 -13.49
N ASP A 97 15.35 -8.90 -14.33
CA ASP A 97 15.16 -10.31 -14.00
C ASP A 97 16.52 -10.99 -13.71
N LEU A 98 16.94 -10.95 -12.45
CA LEU A 98 18.26 -11.44 -12.02
C LEU A 98 18.28 -12.97 -11.90
N ASP A 99 17.14 -13.59 -11.59
CA ASP A 99 17.01 -15.03 -11.41
C ASP A 99 16.44 -15.78 -12.64
N LYS A 100 16.09 -15.05 -13.70
CA LYS A 100 15.56 -15.53 -14.99
C LYS A 100 14.21 -16.26 -14.86
N ASN A 101 13.40 -15.87 -13.89
CA ASN A 101 12.10 -16.48 -13.63
C ASN A 101 10.95 -15.85 -14.46
N LYS A 102 11.21 -14.79 -15.25
CA LYS A 102 10.23 -13.99 -16.01
C LYS A 102 9.16 -13.30 -15.16
N ARG A 103 9.47 -13.09 -13.89
CA ARG A 103 8.68 -12.36 -12.91
C ARG A 103 9.55 -11.23 -12.40
N MET A 104 8.92 -10.23 -11.80
CA MET A 104 9.62 -9.07 -11.27
C MET A 104 9.27 -8.94 -9.80
N CYS A 105 10.26 -9.13 -8.92
CA CYS A 105 10.10 -8.74 -7.53
C CYS A 105 10.46 -7.26 -7.35
N ILE A 106 9.97 -6.65 -6.27
CA ILE A 106 10.24 -5.23 -6.02
C ILE A 106 11.73 -4.99 -5.76
N SER A 107 12.41 -5.96 -5.16
CA SER A 107 13.86 -5.86 -4.88
C SER A 107 14.68 -5.73 -6.15
N GLU A 108 14.36 -6.51 -7.19
CA GLU A 108 14.99 -6.41 -8.51
C GLU A 108 14.76 -5.04 -9.14
N TYR A 109 13.51 -4.56 -9.11
CA TYR A 109 13.18 -3.25 -9.61
C TYR A 109 13.94 -2.13 -8.89
N LEU A 110 14.03 -2.18 -7.56
CA LEU A 110 14.73 -1.17 -6.76
C LEU A 110 16.24 -1.19 -6.98
N LEU A 111 16.84 -2.38 -7.10
CA LEU A 111 18.26 -2.52 -7.44
C LEU A 111 18.57 -1.90 -8.81
N PHE A 112 17.71 -2.15 -9.80
CA PHE A 112 17.82 -1.53 -11.13
C PHE A 112 17.64 -0.01 -11.07
N LYS A 113 16.55 0.46 -10.45
CA LYS A 113 16.18 1.90 -10.39
C LYS A 113 17.23 2.75 -9.69
N PHE A 114 17.82 2.24 -8.62
CA PHE A 114 18.85 2.94 -7.83
C PHE A 114 20.28 2.51 -8.17
N SER A 115 20.45 1.64 -9.17
CA SER A 115 21.73 1.08 -9.62
C SER A 115 22.58 0.55 -8.45
N LYS A 116 21.96 -0.24 -7.58
CA LYS A 116 22.59 -0.84 -6.39
C LYS A 116 23.00 -2.29 -6.66
N SER A 117 23.94 -2.79 -5.86
CA SER A 117 24.46 -4.15 -5.98
C SER A 117 23.55 -5.16 -5.26
N PRO A 118 23.12 -6.25 -5.92
CA PRO A 118 22.36 -7.33 -5.28
C PRO A 118 23.12 -7.98 -4.11
N LYS A 119 24.46 -8.05 -4.22
CA LYS A 119 25.31 -8.59 -3.17
C LYS A 119 25.22 -7.73 -1.89
N ASP A 120 25.30 -6.41 -2.04
CA ASP A 120 25.27 -5.49 -0.91
C ASP A 120 23.91 -5.52 -0.21
N LEU A 121 22.82 -5.73 -0.97
CA LEU A 121 21.48 -5.88 -0.41
C LEU A 121 21.36 -7.13 0.47
N VAL A 122 21.89 -8.25 0.00
CA VAL A 122 21.80 -9.55 0.68
C VAL A 122 22.68 -9.63 1.94
N ASP A 123 23.86 -8.99 1.90
CA ASP A 123 24.80 -8.98 3.01
C ASP A 123 24.58 -7.83 3.99
N ALA A 124 23.65 -6.91 3.71
CA ALA A 124 23.37 -5.78 4.57
C ALA A 124 22.79 -6.21 5.95
N PRO A 125 23.23 -5.54 7.04
CA PRO A 125 22.68 -5.79 8.37
C PRO A 125 21.22 -5.33 8.44
N GLN A 126 20.33 -6.18 8.99
CA GLN A 126 18.88 -5.97 9.04
C GLN A 126 18.37 -5.55 10.43
N GLY A 127 19.12 -4.69 11.14
CA GLY A 127 18.76 -4.23 12.48
C GLY A 127 18.72 -5.35 13.55
N ASP A 128 18.31 -5.02 14.78
CA ASP A 128 18.04 -6.01 15.82
C ASP A 128 16.58 -6.52 15.68
N PRO A 129 16.37 -7.83 15.46
CA PRO A 129 15.03 -8.39 15.32
C PRO A 129 14.08 -8.07 16.48
N LYS A 130 14.56 -8.00 17.71
CA LYS A 130 13.70 -7.77 18.88
C LYS A 130 13.15 -6.35 18.92
N GLU A 131 13.96 -5.37 18.56
CA GLU A 131 13.54 -3.97 18.53
C GLU A 131 12.56 -3.74 17.36
N LEU A 132 12.80 -4.40 16.22
CA LEU A 132 11.90 -4.33 15.07
C LEU A 132 10.55 -5.00 15.35
N GLU A 133 10.53 -6.17 15.99
CA GLU A 133 9.29 -6.83 16.40
C GLU A 133 8.48 -5.98 17.38
N ALA A 134 9.15 -5.36 18.36
CA ALA A 134 8.50 -4.46 19.31
C ALA A 134 7.93 -3.20 18.61
N ALA A 135 8.68 -2.61 17.68
CA ALA A 135 8.21 -1.46 16.90
C ALA A 135 7.03 -1.82 15.99
N GLN A 136 7.10 -2.97 15.32
CA GLN A 136 6.02 -3.46 14.45
C GLN A 136 4.74 -3.71 15.26
N ALA A 137 4.84 -4.29 16.45
CA ALA A 137 3.68 -4.51 17.32
C ALA A 137 2.97 -3.20 17.70
N LEU A 138 3.72 -2.12 17.94
CA LEU A 138 3.14 -0.79 18.23
C LEU A 138 2.44 -0.19 17.00
N VAL A 139 3.00 -0.37 15.81
CA VAL A 139 2.38 0.08 14.55
C VAL A 139 1.11 -0.70 14.26
N ASP A 140 1.12 -2.02 14.46
CA ASP A 140 -0.04 -2.89 14.26
C ASP A 140 -1.17 -2.54 15.24
N GLU A 141 -0.84 -2.22 16.50
CA GLU A 141 -1.81 -1.73 17.48
C GLU A 141 -2.43 -0.39 17.05
N ALA A 142 -1.62 0.55 16.58
CA ALA A 142 -2.10 1.84 16.07
C ALA A 142 -2.99 1.69 14.84
N ASN A 143 -2.62 0.79 13.91
CA ASN A 143 -3.42 0.49 12.73
C ASN A 143 -4.77 -0.12 13.10
N ARG A 144 -4.80 -1.07 14.05
CA ARG A 144 -6.06 -1.64 14.55
C ARG A 144 -6.96 -0.58 15.16
N ALA A 145 -6.40 0.33 15.96
CA ALA A 145 -7.16 1.43 16.55
C ALA A 145 -7.69 2.39 15.47
N LEU A 146 -6.91 2.65 14.41
CA LEU A 146 -7.34 3.47 13.29
C LEU A 146 -8.51 2.82 12.53
N ASP A 147 -8.42 1.52 12.23
CA ASP A 147 -9.47 0.77 11.55
C ASP A 147 -10.78 0.80 12.36
N GLU A 148 -10.71 0.60 13.68
CA GLU A 148 -11.87 0.71 14.57
C GLU A 148 -12.52 2.09 14.51
N VAL A 149 -11.72 3.17 14.48
CA VAL A 149 -12.23 4.55 14.37
C VAL A 149 -12.85 4.81 13.00
N MET A 150 -12.25 4.29 11.92
CA MET A 150 -12.78 4.44 10.56
C MET A 150 -14.12 3.72 10.40
N ASP A 151 -14.25 2.50 10.93
CA ASP A 151 -15.50 1.75 10.96
C ASP A 151 -16.59 2.48 11.74
N GLN A 152 -16.25 3.07 12.89
CA GLN A 152 -17.19 3.88 13.66
C GLN A 152 -17.62 5.14 12.91
N LEU A 153 -16.68 5.79 12.22
CA LEU A 153 -16.95 6.98 11.44
C LEU A 153 -17.87 6.70 10.24
N GLU A 154 -17.68 5.56 9.56
CA GLU A 154 -18.58 5.13 8.48
C GLU A 154 -20.00 4.87 9.00
N LYS A 155 -20.14 4.13 10.10
CA LYS A 155 -21.43 3.91 10.76
C LYS A 155 -22.09 5.22 11.19
N GLN A 156 -21.32 6.17 11.74
CA GLN A 156 -21.84 7.48 12.12
C GLN A 156 -22.33 8.28 10.91
N LYS A 157 -21.65 8.20 9.76
CA LYS A 157 -22.11 8.84 8.52
C LYS A 157 -23.42 8.24 8.03
N GLU A 158 -23.57 6.92 8.07
CA GLU A 158 -24.82 6.25 7.71
C GLU A 158 -25.97 6.64 8.63
N VAL A 159 -25.74 6.64 9.95
CA VAL A 159 -26.74 7.07 10.93
C VAL A 159 -27.10 8.55 10.74
N ALA A 160 -26.12 9.42 10.50
CA ALA A 160 -26.37 10.83 10.22
C ALA A 160 -27.21 11.04 8.96
N ALA A 161 -26.96 10.27 7.90
CA ALA A 161 -27.76 10.31 6.68
C ALA A 161 -29.21 9.85 6.93
N GLN A 162 -29.41 8.77 7.67
CA GLN A 162 -30.74 8.27 8.05
C GLN A 162 -31.50 9.25 8.94
N LEU A 163 -30.82 9.88 9.91
CA LEU A 163 -31.42 10.91 10.76
C LEU A 163 -31.82 12.15 9.95
N ALA A 164 -31.00 12.57 8.97
CA ALA A 164 -31.33 13.70 8.11
C ALA A 164 -32.55 13.42 7.21
N GLU A 165 -32.70 12.19 6.71
CA GLU A 165 -33.91 11.73 6.00
C GLU A 165 -35.13 11.72 6.93
N ALA A 166 -35.01 11.11 8.10
CA ALA A 166 -36.10 11.03 9.09
C ALA A 166 -36.54 12.43 9.58
N GLU A 167 -35.60 13.37 9.76
CA GLU A 167 -35.92 14.74 10.14
C GLU A 167 -36.71 15.48 9.04
N LYS A 168 -36.39 15.24 7.76
CA LYS A 168 -37.18 15.80 6.64
C LYS A 168 -38.59 15.24 6.61
N GLU A 169 -38.75 13.93 6.81
CA GLU A 169 -40.08 13.30 6.85
C GLU A 169 -40.89 13.78 8.06
N ALA A 170 -40.27 13.87 9.23
CA ALA A 170 -40.92 14.41 10.43
C ALA A 170 -41.36 15.86 10.24
N LYS A 171 -40.54 16.71 9.61
CA LYS A 171 -40.92 18.10 9.28
C LYS A 171 -42.15 18.16 8.37
N LYS A 172 -42.18 17.34 7.30
CA LYS A 172 -43.34 17.25 6.40
C LYS A 172 -44.60 16.77 7.12
N ALA A 173 -44.47 15.76 7.99
CA ALA A 173 -45.60 15.25 8.77
C ALA A 173 -46.15 16.30 9.77
N VAL A 174 -45.27 17.07 10.41
CA VAL A 174 -45.66 18.17 11.31
C VAL A 174 -46.36 19.29 10.54
N GLU A 175 -45.87 19.67 9.35
CA GLU A 175 -46.54 20.67 8.50
C GLU A 175 -47.92 20.19 8.06
N ALA A 176 -48.05 18.96 7.55
CA ALA A 176 -49.34 18.40 7.17
C ALA A 176 -50.33 18.32 8.34
N SER A 177 -49.86 17.97 9.55
CA SER A 177 -50.70 17.96 10.74
C SER A 177 -51.16 19.35 11.16
N LYS A 178 -50.32 20.39 11.00
CA LYS A 178 -50.70 21.78 11.28
C LYS A 178 -51.74 22.28 10.30
N GLU A 179 -51.60 21.97 9.01
CA GLU A 179 -52.58 22.32 7.98
C GLU A 179 -53.92 21.63 8.22
N ALA A 180 -53.91 20.34 8.55
CA ALA A 180 -55.12 19.58 8.88
C ALA A 180 -55.83 20.13 10.14
N ALA A 181 -55.07 20.50 11.18
CA ALA A 181 -55.63 21.12 12.39
C ALA A 181 -56.28 22.48 12.08
N ALA A 182 -55.62 23.33 11.28
CA ALA A 182 -56.19 24.62 10.88
C ALA A 182 -57.46 24.47 10.04
N ALA A 183 -57.51 23.48 9.15
CA ALA A 183 -58.71 23.17 8.36
C ALA A 183 -59.87 22.66 9.23
N ALA A 184 -59.57 21.81 10.23
CA ALA A 184 -60.57 21.31 11.17
C ALA A 184 -61.12 22.43 12.06
N GLU A 185 -60.28 23.34 12.57
CA GLU A 185 -60.71 24.50 13.34
C GLU A 185 -61.60 25.44 12.51
N ALA A 186 -61.25 25.68 11.25
CA ALA A 186 -62.08 26.48 10.34
C ALA A 186 -63.46 25.84 10.10
N ALA A 187 -63.52 24.53 9.88
CA ALA A 187 -64.78 23.81 9.67
C ALA A 187 -65.67 23.80 10.93
N VAL A 188 -65.08 23.66 12.12
CA VAL A 188 -65.83 23.72 13.39
C VAL A 188 -66.37 25.14 13.63
N ALA A 189 -65.58 26.18 13.34
CA ALA A 189 -66.02 27.57 13.48
C ALA A 189 -67.16 27.94 12.52
N GLU A 190 -67.19 27.33 11.33
CA GLU A 190 -68.27 27.52 10.36
C GLU A 190 -69.55 26.79 10.78
N GLN A 191 -69.44 25.57 11.34
CA GLN A 191 -70.58 24.83 11.89
C GLN A 191 -71.18 25.49 13.14
N GLN A 192 -70.38 26.18 13.97
CA GLN A 192 -70.87 26.90 15.15
C GLN A 192 -71.59 28.23 14.82
N LYS A 193 -71.52 28.69 13.57
CA LYS A 193 -72.19 29.92 13.10
C LYS A 193 -73.50 29.66 12.36
N ALA A 194 -73.85 28.40 12.09
CA ALA A 194 -75.12 27.96 11.51
C ALA A 194 -76.13 27.59 12.61
#